data_AF-A0A9W5K538-F1
#
_entry.id   AF-A0A9W5K538-F1
#
_cell.length_a   1.000
_cell.length_b   1.000
_cell.length_c   1.000
_cell.angle_alpha   90.00
_cell.angle_beta   90.00
_cell.angle_gamma   90.00
#
_symmetry.space_group_name_H-M   'P 1'
#
loop_
_entity.id
_entity.type
_entity.pdbx_description
1 polymer ?
#
loop_
_entity_poly.entity_id
_entity_poly.type
_entity_poly.pdbx_seq_one_letter_code
_entity_poly.pdbx_strand_id
1 'polypeptide(L)'
;MGDTLKDNKSNKALKIGTNIILILLIIGAIQMFYDEDYTNHHFGWLFMMVFFAIKIVSSFLISLKEGDKKAVFIDLGLVVLCVLLLIVTS
;
A
#
# COMPACT_ATOMS: atom_id res chain seq x y z
N MET A 1 7.24 16.53 27.56
CA MET A 1 8.34 16.33 26.57
C MET A 1 8.66 14.86 26.28
N GLY A 2 8.29 13.90 27.14
CA GLY A 2 8.49 12.46 26.86
C GLY A 2 7.54 11.86 25.82
N ASP A 3 6.28 12.32 25.77
CA ASP A 3 5.26 11.73 24.88
C ASP A 3 5.50 12.05 23.40
N THR A 4 5.96 13.27 23.08
CA THR A 4 6.30 13.69 21.72
C THR A 4 7.48 12.89 21.12
N LEU A 5 8.41 12.41 21.94
CA LEU A 5 9.54 11.57 21.51
C LEU A 5 9.12 10.12 21.25
N LYS A 6 8.13 9.63 22.00
CA LYS A 6 7.61 8.26 21.91
C LYS A 6 6.75 8.09 20.64
N ASP A 7 5.98 9.10 20.28
CA ASP A 7 5.19 9.14 19.05
C ASP A 7 6.06 9.14 17.77
N ASN A 8 7.16 9.88 17.75
CA ASN A 8 8.14 9.87 16.64
C ASN A 8 8.66 8.45 16.35
N LYS A 9 9.12 7.74 17.40
CA LYS A 9 9.70 6.41 17.26
C LYS A 9 8.67 5.37 16.82
N SER A 10 7.46 5.45 17.36
CA SER A 10 6.33 4.60 16.96
C SER A 10 5.93 4.85 15.50
N ASN A 11 5.93 6.10 15.04
CA ASN A 11 5.60 6.41 13.64
C ASN A 11 6.64 5.88 12.64
N LYS A 12 7.93 5.86 13.02
CA LYS A 12 8.97 5.19 12.24
C LYS A 12 8.74 3.69 12.14
N ALA A 13 8.40 3.03 13.25
CA ALA A 13 8.12 1.60 13.25
C ALA A 13 6.88 1.24 12.43
N LEU A 14 5.81 2.05 12.50
CA LEU A 14 4.62 1.86 11.67
C LEU A 14 4.89 2.09 10.18
N LYS A 15 5.69 3.11 9.82
CA LYS A 15 6.13 3.33 8.44
C LYS A 15 6.96 2.15 7.91
N ILE A 16 7.91 1.64 8.72
CA ILE A 16 8.74 0.49 8.33
C ILE A 16 7.90 -0.78 8.18
N GLY A 17 7.01 -1.06 9.15
CA GLY A 17 6.16 -2.26 9.14
C GLY A 17 5.18 -2.25 7.98
N THR A 18 4.56 -1.10 7.71
CA THR A 18 3.66 -0.94 6.55
C THR A 18 4.41 -1.16 5.24
N ASN A 19 5.62 -0.60 5.06
CA ASN A 19 6.41 -0.82 3.85
C ASN A 19 6.79 -2.30 3.64
N ILE A 20 7.13 -3.01 4.72
CA ILE A 20 7.44 -4.45 4.66
C ILE A 20 6.21 -5.24 4.19
N ILE A 21 5.03 -4.96 4.75
CA ILE A 21 3.77 -5.59 4.37
C ILE A 21 3.43 -5.29 2.90
N LEU A 22 3.60 -4.04 2.45
CA LEU A 22 3.36 -3.64 1.06
C LEU A 22 4.28 -4.38 0.08
N ILE A 23 5.57 -4.55 0.42
CA ILE A 23 6.52 -5.32 -0.41
C ILE A 23 6.12 -6.80 -0.46
N LEU A 24 5.74 -7.40 0.67
CA LEU A 24 5.28 -8.79 0.72
C LEU A 24 4.03 -9.00 -0.14
N LEU A 25 3.08 -8.06 -0.13
CA LEU A 25 1.88 -8.11 -0.96
C LEU A 25 2.20 -8.01 -2.46
N ILE A 26 3.15 -7.16 -2.85
CA ILE A 26 3.59 -7.07 -4.25
C ILE A 26 4.24 -8.39 -4.70
N ILE A 27 5.12 -8.97 -3.88
CA ILE A 27 5.76 -10.25 -4.20
C ILE A 27 4.72 -11.36 -4.35
N GLY A 28 3.75 -11.43 -3.42
CA GLY A 28 2.64 -12.39 -3.50
C GLY A 28 1.76 -12.18 -4.73
N ALA A 29 1.49 -10.93 -5.12
CA ALA A 29 0.74 -10.63 -6.34
C ALA A 29 1.48 -11.12 -7.59
N ILE A 30 2.79 -10.82 -7.69
CA ILE A 30 3.62 -11.26 -8.84
C ILE A 30 3.68 -12.79 -8.90
N GLN A 31 3.85 -13.46 -7.76
CA GLN A 31 3.84 -14.93 -7.70
C GLN A 31 2.52 -15.51 -8.23
N MET A 32 1.38 -14.93 -7.83
CA MET A 32 0.06 -15.37 -8.29
C MET A 32 -0.23 -15.07 -9.76
N PHE A 33 0.37 -14.01 -10.33
CA PHE A 33 0.21 -13.66 -11.75
C PHE A 33 1.11 -14.47 -12.69
N TYR A 34 2.25 -14.97 -12.20
CA TYR A 34 3.21 -15.76 -13.00
C TYR A 34 3.10 -17.27 -12.74
N ASP A 35 2.19 -17.70 -11.88
CA ASP A 35 1.89 -19.11 -11.67
C ASP A 35 1.12 -19.68 -12.87
N GLU A 36 1.35 -20.96 -13.20
CA GLU A 36 0.80 -21.59 -14.41
C GLU A 36 -0.74 -21.77 -14.35
N ASP A 37 -1.31 -21.73 -13.16
CA ASP A 37 -2.75 -21.88 -12.93
C ASP A 37 -3.50 -20.54 -13.08
N TYR A 38 -4.29 -20.42 -14.15
CA TYR A 38 -5.08 -19.21 -14.48
C TYR A 38 -6.11 -18.80 -13.38
N THR A 39 -6.45 -19.71 -12.47
CA THR A 39 -7.30 -19.41 -11.29
C THR A 39 -6.59 -18.46 -10.32
N ASN A 40 -5.25 -18.51 -10.27
CA ASN A 40 -4.44 -17.66 -9.39
C ASN A 40 -4.36 -16.21 -9.85
N HIS A 41 -4.77 -15.89 -11.09
CA HIS A 41 -4.92 -14.51 -11.53
C HIS A 41 -5.95 -13.76 -10.66
N HIS A 42 -7.04 -14.42 -10.26
CA HIS A 42 -8.06 -13.80 -9.40
C HIS A 42 -7.49 -13.48 -7.99
N PHE A 43 -6.61 -14.34 -7.48
CA PHE A 43 -5.88 -14.08 -6.24
C PHE A 43 -4.84 -12.96 -6.41
N GLY A 44 -4.17 -12.84 -7.55
CA GLY A 44 -3.31 -11.70 -7.88
C GLY A 44 -4.04 -10.36 -7.80
N TRP A 45 -5.27 -10.30 -8.32
CA TRP A 45 -6.14 -9.12 -8.20
C TRP A 45 -6.58 -8.86 -6.74
N LEU A 46 -6.86 -9.90 -5.95
CA LEU A 46 -7.15 -9.76 -4.52
C LEU A 46 -5.95 -9.20 -3.74
N PHE A 47 -4.74 -9.68 -4.01
CA PHE A 47 -3.51 -9.15 -3.42
C PHE A 47 -3.31 -7.67 -3.76
N MET A 48 -3.63 -7.25 -5.00
CA MET A 48 -3.62 -5.85 -5.39
C MET A 48 -4.68 -5.01 -4.65
N MET A 49 -5.91 -5.52 -4.48
CA MET A 49 -6.95 -4.81 -3.71
C MET A 49 -6.54 -4.62 -2.25
N VAL A 50 -5.99 -5.66 -1.62
CA VAL A 50 -5.51 -5.60 -0.22
C VAL A 50 -4.34 -4.63 -0.09
N PHE A 51 -3.41 -4.64 -1.04
CA PHE A 51 -2.31 -3.68 -1.12
C PHE A 51 -2.83 -2.24 -1.15
N PHE A 52 -3.81 -1.94 -2.00
CA PHE A 52 -4.39 -0.60 -2.09
C PHE A 52 -5.14 -0.19 -0.82
N ALA A 53 -5.91 -1.10 -0.23
CA ALA A 53 -6.63 -0.82 1.00
C ALA A 53 -5.68 -0.45 2.15
N ILE A 54 -4.61 -1.24 2.35
CA ILE A 54 -3.60 -0.95 3.38
C ILE A 54 -2.89 0.35 3.09
N LYS A 55 -2.55 0.62 1.82
CA LYS A 55 -1.85 1.85 1.44
C LYS A 55 -2.70 3.10 1.75
N ILE A 56 -3.97 3.09 1.35
CA ILE A 56 -4.94 4.18 1.60
C ILE A 56 -5.10 4.43 3.10
N VAL A 57 -5.33 3.37 3.89
CA VAL A 57 -5.50 3.49 5.34
C VAL A 57 -4.24 4.02 6.02
N SER A 58 -3.07 3.52 5.63
CA SER A 58 -1.79 3.97 6.19
C SER A 58 -1.46 5.41 5.82
N SER A 59 -1.70 5.85 4.58
CA SER A 59 -1.54 7.26 4.21
C SER A 59 -2.54 8.15 4.92
N PHE A 60 -3.78 7.71 5.10
CA PHE A 60 -4.78 8.47 5.83
C PHE A 60 -4.38 8.64 7.29
N LEU A 61 -3.98 7.56 7.97
CA LEU A 61 -3.48 7.60 9.35
C LEU A 61 -2.25 8.50 9.50
N ILE A 62 -1.30 8.42 8.57
CA ILE A 62 -0.10 9.26 8.59
C ILE A 62 -0.47 10.73 8.32
N SER A 63 -1.35 11.02 7.37
CA SER A 63 -1.75 12.39 7.03
C SER A 63 -2.57 13.05 8.15
N LEU A 64 -3.44 12.30 8.84
CA LEU A 64 -4.15 12.77 10.03
C LEU A 64 -3.20 13.07 11.18
N LYS A 65 -2.15 12.25 11.34
CA LYS A 65 -1.22 12.33 12.47
C LYS A 65 -0.10 13.36 12.26
N GLU A 66 0.38 13.55 11.03
CA GLU A 66 1.47 14.49 10.68
C GLU A 66 0.94 15.81 10.08
N GLY A 67 -0.35 15.91 9.73
CA GLY A 67 -0.92 17.09 9.05
C GLY A 67 -0.34 17.34 7.65
N ASP A 68 0.48 16.40 7.15
CA ASP A 68 1.28 16.55 5.95
C ASP A 68 0.50 16.02 4.74
N LYS A 69 0.26 16.92 3.77
CA LYS A 69 -0.60 16.69 2.60
C LYS A 69 0.11 15.88 1.51
N LYS A 70 1.43 15.73 1.60
CA LYS A 70 2.28 15.14 0.54
C LYS A 70 2.03 13.64 0.33
N ALA A 71 1.73 12.90 1.39
CA ALA A 71 1.45 11.46 1.32
C ALA A 71 0.17 11.16 0.51
N VAL A 72 -0.86 12.01 0.66
CA VAL A 72 -2.13 11.92 -0.08
C VAL A 72 -1.90 12.02 -1.59
N PHE A 73 -0.98 12.87 -2.05
CA PHE A 73 -0.66 13.00 -3.47
C PHE A 73 0.02 11.75 -4.05
N ILE A 74 0.90 11.10 -3.28
CA ILE A 74 1.53 9.84 -3.71
C ILE A 74 0.51 8.70 -3.75
N ASP A 75 -0.46 8.68 -2.84
CA ASP A 75 -1.57 7.73 -2.90
C ASP A 75 -2.49 7.95 -4.08
N LEU A 76 -2.88 9.19 -4.33
CA LEU A 76 -3.69 9.53 -5.49
C LEU A 76 -2.98 9.16 -6.79
N GLY A 77 -1.69 9.48 -6.92
CA GLY A 77 -0.88 9.12 -8.09
C GLY A 77 -0.82 7.61 -8.33
N LEU A 78 -0.70 6.80 -7.27
CA LEU A 78 -0.65 5.35 -7.40
C LEU A 78 -2.03 4.74 -7.74
N VAL A 79 -3.11 5.26 -7.16
CA VAL A 79 -4.48 4.85 -7.51
C VAL A 79 -4.76 5.13 -8.98
N VAL A 80 -4.39 6.32 -9.47
CA VAL A 80 -4.52 6.69 -10.88
C VAL A 80 -3.71 5.76 -11.77
N LEU A 81 -2.46 5.45 -11.40
CA LEU A 81 -1.62 4.51 -12.15
C LEU A 81 -2.28 3.13 -12.27
N CYS A 82 -2.87 2.62 -11.20
CA CYS A 82 -3.49 1.30 -11.23
C CYS A 82 -4.83 1.25 -11.96
N VAL A 83 -5.63 2.33 -11.92
CA VAL A 83 -6.81 2.43 -12.79
C VAL A 83 -6.40 2.47 -14.25
N LEU A 84 -5.34 3.21 -14.60
CA LEU A 84 -4.81 3.24 -15.96
C LEU A 84 -4.31 1.88 -16.43
N LEU A 85 -3.56 1.16 -15.58
CA LEU A 85 -3.11 -0.19 -15.88
C LEU A 85 -4.30 -1.14 -16.08
N LEU A 86 -5.32 -1.06 -15.21
CA LEU A 86 -6.53 -1.88 -15.31
C LEU A 86 -7.28 -1.62 -16.61
N ILE A 87 -7.41 -0.36 -17.06
CA ILE A 87 -8.02 -0.03 -18.35
C ILE A 87 -7.21 -0.56 -19.53
N VAL A 88 -5.86 -0.53 -19.44
CA VAL A 88 -4.97 -1.01 -20.49
C VAL A 88 -4.94 -2.54 -20.61
N THR A 89 -5.02 -3.25 -19.49
CA THR A 89 -4.97 -4.72 -19.46
C THR A 89 -6.34 -5.40 -19.48
N SER A 90 -7.44 -4.64 -19.39
CA SER A 90 -8.81 -5.10 -19.62
C SER A 90 -9.17 -5.15 -21.10
#